data_AF-A0A6J1XVQ8-F1
#
_entry.id   AF-A0A6J1XVQ8-F1
#
_cell.length_a   1.000
_cell.length_b   1.000
_cell.length_c   1.000
_cell.angle_alpha   90.00
_cell.angle_beta   90.00
_cell.angle_gamma   90.00
#
_symmetry.space_group_name_H-M   'P 1'
#
loop_
_entity.id
_entity.type
_entity.pdbx_description
1 polymer ?
#
loop_
_entity_poly.entity_id
_entity_poly.type
_entity_poly.pdbx_seq_one_letter_code
_entity_poly.pdbx_strand_id
1 'polypeptide(L)'
;MGTPGSGRKRTPVKDRFSAEDEALSNIAREAEARLAAKRAARAEARDIRMRELERQQKEHCHYSFDRKWGQIHKWLEDSERARYSHRSSHRRPSLGVEDALSIRSLGSHRLDEKSDKQYAENYTRPSSRNSASATTPLSGNSSRRGSGDTSSLVDPDTSLSELRDIYDLKDQIQDVEGRYMQGLKELKESLSEVEEKYKKAMVSNAQLDNEKNNLIYQVDTLKDVIEEQEEQMAEFYRENEEKSKELERQKHMCSVLQHKMDELKEGLRQRDELIEALEKQREYIACLRNERDALREQLADPKETVKTGEKHGLVIIPDGTPNGDVHHEPVVGAITVVSQEAAQVLESAGEGPLDVRLRKLAGEKEELLSQIRRLKLQLEEERQRCSRSESTAADLAGLHNGSDLQFIDMQRDANRQISEYKFKLSKAEQDITTLEQNVSRLEGQVLRYKTAAENAEKVEDELKAEKRKLQRELRTALDKIEEVEMTNSHLAKRLEKMKANRTALLAQQ
;
A
#
# COMPACT_ATOMS: atom_id res chain seq x y z
N MET A 1 44.18 -67.11 -12.37
CA MET A 1 42.71 -67.22 -12.48
C MET A 1 42.15 -66.72 -11.15
N GLY A 2 41.67 -65.48 -10.98
CA GLY A 2 40.55 -64.84 -11.69
C GLY A 2 39.25 -65.44 -11.11
N THR A 3 38.37 -64.73 -10.39
CA THR A 3 37.94 -63.31 -10.47
C THR A 3 37.53 -62.70 -9.11
N PRO A 4 37.64 -61.37 -8.89
CA PRO A 4 37.10 -60.69 -7.71
C PRO A 4 35.62 -60.30 -7.87
N GLY A 5 34.80 -60.51 -6.84
CA GLY A 5 33.40 -60.07 -6.79
C GLY A 5 33.27 -58.55 -6.59
N SER A 6 32.65 -57.86 -7.54
CA SER A 6 32.50 -56.39 -7.52
C SER A 6 31.53 -55.92 -6.42
N GLY A 7 32.05 -55.19 -5.44
CA GLY A 7 31.23 -54.55 -4.41
C GLY A 7 30.41 -53.39 -4.97
N ARG A 8 29.08 -53.49 -4.93
CA ARG A 8 28.16 -52.37 -5.21
C ARG A 8 28.37 -51.26 -4.17
N LYS A 9 29.06 -50.19 -4.55
CA LYS A 9 29.03 -48.92 -3.81
C LYS A 9 27.58 -48.41 -3.80
N ARG A 10 26.98 -48.28 -2.60
CA ARG A 10 25.75 -47.49 -2.44
C ARG A 10 26.12 -46.03 -2.63
N THR A 11 25.47 -45.36 -3.59
CA THR A 11 25.51 -43.90 -3.69
C THR A 11 24.84 -43.28 -2.45
N PRO A 12 25.32 -42.13 -1.95
CA PRO A 12 24.68 -41.47 -0.80
C PRO A 12 23.27 -41.00 -1.18
N VAL A 13 22.30 -41.20 -0.30
CA VAL A 13 20.88 -40.77 -0.51
C VAL A 13 20.72 -39.23 -0.40
N LYS A 14 21.82 -38.49 -0.28
CA LYS A 14 21.84 -37.08 0.14
C LYS A 14 21.29 -36.10 -0.89
N ASP A 15 21.39 -36.41 -2.19
CA ASP A 15 20.92 -35.52 -3.26
C ASP A 15 19.40 -35.61 -3.51
N ARG A 16 18.73 -36.67 -3.04
CA ARG A 16 17.28 -36.84 -3.30
C ARG A 16 16.42 -35.85 -2.52
N PHE A 17 16.73 -35.64 -1.25
CA PHE A 17 16.05 -34.64 -0.42
C PHE A 17 16.24 -33.22 -0.98
N SER A 18 17.43 -32.90 -1.52
CA SER A 18 17.68 -31.60 -2.15
C SER A 18 16.83 -31.39 -3.40
N ALA A 19 16.67 -32.43 -4.24
CA ALA A 19 15.86 -32.34 -5.46
C ALA A 19 14.35 -32.26 -5.15
N GLU A 20 13.89 -32.89 -4.08
CA GLU A 20 12.50 -32.81 -3.62
C GLU A 20 12.18 -31.44 -3.01
N ASP A 21 13.06 -30.88 -2.15
CA ASP A 21 12.91 -29.52 -1.62
C ASP A 21 12.98 -28.44 -2.73
N GLU A 22 13.85 -28.63 -3.72
CA GLU A 22 13.94 -27.74 -4.89
C GLU A 22 12.69 -27.82 -5.77
N ALA A 23 12.12 -29.02 -5.97
CA ALA A 23 10.85 -29.19 -6.67
C ALA A 23 9.68 -28.52 -5.93
N LEU A 24 9.58 -28.68 -4.60
CA LEU A 24 8.57 -28.02 -3.78
C LEU A 24 8.72 -26.49 -3.80
N SER A 25 9.95 -25.98 -3.73
CA SER A 25 10.25 -24.55 -3.86
C SER A 25 9.85 -23.99 -5.23
N ASN A 26 10.05 -24.77 -6.30
CA ASN A 26 9.63 -24.38 -7.65
C ASN A 26 8.10 -24.38 -7.80
N ILE A 27 7.39 -25.37 -7.24
CA ILE A 27 5.92 -25.41 -7.22
C ILE A 27 5.34 -24.22 -6.44
N ALA A 28 5.92 -23.89 -5.28
CA ALA A 28 5.49 -22.74 -4.48
C ALA A 28 5.66 -21.42 -5.26
N ARG A 29 6.82 -21.20 -5.87
CA ARG A 29 7.11 -20.00 -6.68
C ARG A 29 6.24 -19.91 -7.94
N GLU A 30 5.91 -21.03 -8.56
CA GLU A 30 5.00 -21.07 -9.72
C GLU A 30 3.54 -20.82 -9.31
N ALA A 31 3.11 -21.29 -8.14
CA ALA A 31 1.80 -20.99 -7.57
C ALA A 31 1.67 -19.51 -7.19
N GLU A 32 2.70 -18.93 -6.59
CA GLU A 32 2.79 -17.50 -6.27
C GLU A 32 2.77 -16.65 -7.55
N ALA A 33 3.54 -17.00 -8.58
CA ALA A 33 3.50 -16.32 -9.88
C ALA A 33 2.11 -16.39 -10.54
N ARG A 34 1.40 -17.53 -10.43
CA ARG A 34 0.01 -17.66 -10.90
C ARG A 34 -0.96 -16.78 -10.11
N LEU A 35 -0.78 -16.63 -8.81
CA LEU A 35 -1.60 -15.72 -7.98
C LEU A 35 -1.30 -14.26 -8.30
N ALA A 36 -0.03 -13.88 -8.45
CA ALA A 36 0.38 -12.55 -8.87
C ALA A 36 -0.20 -12.18 -10.25
N ALA A 37 -0.18 -13.11 -11.22
CA ALA A 37 -0.80 -12.91 -12.53
C ALA A 37 -2.34 -12.73 -12.44
N LYS A 38 -3.02 -13.47 -11.54
CA LYS A 38 -4.46 -13.26 -11.27
C LYS A 38 -4.73 -11.90 -10.62
N ARG A 39 -3.91 -11.48 -9.65
CA ARG A 39 -4.00 -10.15 -9.02
C ARG A 39 -3.82 -9.03 -10.05
N ALA A 40 -2.83 -9.15 -10.95
CA ALA A 40 -2.62 -8.21 -12.05
C ALA A 40 -3.80 -8.17 -13.03
N ALA A 41 -4.34 -9.33 -13.45
CA ALA A 41 -5.50 -9.37 -14.34
C ALA A 41 -6.78 -8.81 -13.71
N ARG A 42 -6.99 -9.02 -12.39
CA ARG A 42 -8.08 -8.37 -11.63
C ARG A 42 -7.89 -6.85 -11.58
N ALA A 43 -6.68 -6.36 -11.34
CA ALA A 43 -6.38 -4.93 -11.33
C ALA A 43 -6.61 -4.30 -12.72
N GLU A 44 -6.15 -4.94 -13.79
CA GLU A 44 -6.39 -4.50 -15.18
C GLU A 44 -7.90 -4.48 -15.51
N ALA A 45 -8.66 -5.48 -15.07
CA ALA A 45 -10.12 -5.51 -15.24
C ALA A 45 -10.83 -4.36 -14.49
N ARG A 46 -10.37 -4.01 -13.27
CA ARG A 46 -10.86 -2.84 -12.52
C ARG A 46 -10.54 -1.54 -13.25
N ASP A 47 -9.31 -1.39 -13.77
CA ASP A 47 -8.90 -0.23 -14.59
C ASP A 47 -9.71 -0.09 -15.88
N ILE A 48 -10.01 -1.20 -16.57
CA ILE A 48 -10.88 -1.20 -17.75
C ILE A 48 -12.30 -0.78 -17.37
N ARG A 49 -12.87 -1.32 -16.28
CA ARG A 49 -14.20 -0.95 -15.77
C ARG A 49 -14.27 0.53 -15.39
N MET A 50 -13.22 1.07 -14.76
CA MET A 50 -13.12 2.50 -14.42
C MET A 50 -13.05 3.39 -15.66
N ARG A 51 -12.19 3.06 -16.64
CA ARG A 51 -12.09 3.80 -17.91
C ARG A 51 -13.40 3.76 -18.72
N GLU A 52 -14.12 2.65 -18.66
CA GLU A 52 -15.43 2.50 -19.30
C GLU A 52 -16.52 3.33 -18.59
N LEU A 53 -16.53 3.37 -17.26
CA LEU A 53 -17.43 4.27 -16.50
C LEU A 53 -17.14 5.75 -16.77
N GLU A 54 -15.86 6.15 -16.85
CA GLU A 54 -15.49 7.50 -17.28
C GLU A 54 -15.95 7.80 -18.72
N ARG A 55 -15.83 6.83 -19.64
CA ARG A 55 -16.31 6.97 -21.02
C ARG A 55 -17.82 7.20 -21.04
N GLN A 56 -18.58 6.38 -20.33
CA GLN A 56 -20.04 6.52 -20.22
C GLN A 56 -20.44 7.85 -19.59
N GLN A 57 -19.72 8.33 -18.57
CA GLN A 57 -19.97 9.64 -17.96
C GLN A 57 -19.65 10.79 -18.93
N LYS A 58 -18.53 10.72 -19.67
CA LYS A 58 -18.16 11.69 -20.71
C LYS A 58 -19.19 11.71 -21.84
N GLU A 59 -19.66 10.55 -22.30
CA GLU A 59 -20.69 10.43 -23.35
C GLU A 59 -22.06 10.91 -22.88
N HIS A 60 -22.47 10.62 -21.64
CA HIS A 60 -23.70 11.14 -21.06
C HIS A 60 -23.65 12.67 -20.90
N CYS A 61 -22.49 13.23 -20.52
CA CYS A 61 -22.25 14.67 -20.52
C CYS A 61 -22.30 15.26 -21.94
N HIS A 62 -21.69 14.61 -22.93
CA HIS A 62 -21.72 15.04 -24.33
C HIS A 62 -23.15 15.03 -24.89
N TYR A 63 -23.92 13.96 -24.67
CA TYR A 63 -25.30 13.85 -25.12
C TYR A 63 -26.23 14.85 -24.42
N SER A 64 -26.02 15.10 -23.13
CA SER A 64 -26.73 16.15 -22.37
C SER A 64 -26.41 17.56 -22.91
N PHE A 65 -25.15 17.81 -23.26
CA PHE A 65 -24.69 19.08 -23.82
C PHE A 65 -25.23 19.30 -25.24
N ASP A 66 -25.14 18.29 -26.11
CA ASP A 66 -25.63 18.33 -27.49
C ASP A 66 -27.15 18.48 -27.55
N ARG A 67 -27.90 17.78 -26.69
CA ARG A 67 -29.36 17.93 -26.58
C ARG A 67 -29.78 19.32 -26.09
N LYS A 68 -29.00 19.94 -25.18
CA LYS A 68 -29.21 21.34 -24.77
C LYS A 68 -28.86 22.31 -25.89
N TRP A 69 -27.78 22.09 -26.62
CA TRP A 69 -27.41 22.92 -27.78
C TRP A 69 -28.44 22.82 -28.90
N GLY A 70 -28.96 21.64 -29.21
CA GLY A 70 -30.07 21.45 -30.17
C GLY A 70 -31.35 22.19 -29.75
N GLN A 71 -31.66 22.22 -28.44
CA GLN A 71 -32.78 23.02 -27.92
C GLN A 71 -32.53 24.54 -28.05
N ILE A 72 -31.31 25.01 -27.76
CA ILE A 72 -30.91 26.42 -27.95
C ILE A 72 -30.97 26.80 -29.43
N HIS A 73 -30.47 25.94 -30.34
CA HIS A 73 -30.49 26.16 -31.78
C HIS A 73 -31.91 26.26 -32.32
N LYS A 74 -32.79 25.34 -31.89
CA LYS A 74 -34.21 25.35 -32.26
C LYS A 74 -34.94 26.58 -31.71
N TRP A 75 -34.63 27.00 -30.48
CA TRP A 75 -35.18 28.24 -29.91
C TRP A 75 -34.72 29.48 -30.67
N LEU A 76 -33.46 29.54 -31.11
CA LEU A 76 -32.94 30.59 -32.00
C LEU A 76 -33.67 30.60 -33.35
N GLU A 77 -33.86 29.44 -33.97
CA GLU A 77 -34.53 29.28 -35.25
C GLU A 77 -36.03 29.64 -35.17
N ASP A 78 -36.74 29.18 -34.13
CA ASP A 78 -38.14 29.57 -33.85
C ASP A 78 -38.25 31.07 -33.50
N SER A 79 -37.25 31.64 -32.81
CA SER A 79 -37.18 33.09 -32.51
C SER A 79 -36.97 33.93 -33.78
N GLU A 80 -36.11 33.48 -34.71
CA GLU A 80 -35.98 34.11 -36.03
C GLU A 80 -37.24 33.96 -36.86
N ARG A 81 -37.86 32.78 -36.86
CA ARG A 81 -39.13 32.52 -37.54
C ARG A 81 -40.25 33.42 -37.02
N ALA A 82 -40.31 33.66 -35.71
CA ALA A 82 -41.20 34.64 -35.10
C ALA A 82 -40.87 36.08 -35.55
N ARG A 83 -39.58 36.49 -35.56
CA ARG A 83 -39.14 37.81 -36.06
C ARG A 83 -39.56 38.05 -37.53
N TYR A 84 -39.50 37.03 -38.39
CA TYR A 84 -39.98 37.12 -39.77
C TYR A 84 -41.52 37.10 -39.88
N SER A 85 -42.20 36.32 -39.04
CA SER A 85 -43.67 36.28 -38.95
C SER A 85 -44.28 37.65 -38.58
N HIS A 86 -43.70 38.32 -37.58
CA HIS A 86 -44.16 39.64 -37.13
C HIS A 86 -43.97 40.78 -38.15
N ARG A 87 -43.26 40.57 -39.27
CA ARG A 87 -43.15 41.56 -40.36
C ARG A 87 -44.31 41.57 -41.35
N SER A 88 -45.18 40.54 -41.35
CA SER A 88 -46.24 40.38 -42.36
C SER A 88 -47.64 40.83 -41.91
N SER A 89 -47.81 41.29 -40.67
CA SER A 89 -49.07 41.90 -40.23
C SER A 89 -48.79 43.12 -39.37
N HIS A 90 -48.98 44.31 -39.95
CA HIS A 90 -49.62 45.50 -39.34
C HIS A 90 -49.51 46.69 -40.30
N ARG A 91 -50.60 47.02 -41.01
CA ARG A 91 -50.80 48.33 -41.65
C ARG A 91 -51.99 49.05 -40.99
N ARG A 92 -51.67 50.09 -40.19
CA ARG A 92 -52.51 51.29 -39.90
C ARG A 92 -53.81 51.11 -39.06
N PRO A 93 -54.40 52.19 -38.49
CA PRO A 93 -53.75 53.18 -37.63
C PRO A 93 -54.60 53.72 -36.44
N SER A 94 -53.93 54.10 -35.33
CA SER A 94 -54.20 55.21 -34.38
C SER A 94 -55.63 55.74 -34.08
N LEU A 95 -56.02 55.68 -32.79
CA LEU A 95 -56.82 56.60 -31.95
C LEU A 95 -57.24 55.80 -30.67
N GLY A 96 -57.27 56.27 -29.41
CA GLY A 96 -56.77 57.49 -28.77
C GLY A 96 -57.42 57.67 -27.36
N VAL A 97 -56.64 58.05 -26.34
CA VAL A 97 -57.07 58.73 -25.08
C VAL A 97 -57.70 57.90 -23.93
N GLU A 98 -56.90 57.75 -22.86
CA GLU A 98 -57.20 57.75 -21.40
C GLU A 98 -58.06 56.69 -20.65
N ASP A 99 -57.38 56.14 -19.61
CA ASP A 99 -57.77 56.02 -18.19
C ASP A 99 -58.32 54.75 -17.49
N ALA A 100 -57.68 54.53 -16.32
CA ALA A 100 -58.20 54.05 -15.03
C ALA A 100 -58.65 52.58 -14.76
N LEU A 101 -57.75 51.89 -14.02
CA LEU A 101 -58.00 51.03 -12.83
C LEU A 101 -58.37 49.52 -12.95
N SER A 102 -57.50 48.72 -12.30
CA SER A 102 -57.79 47.69 -11.27
C SER A 102 -57.68 46.17 -11.55
N ILE A 103 -56.70 45.57 -10.85
CA ILE A 103 -56.78 44.38 -9.97
C ILE A 103 -56.49 42.96 -10.53
N ARG A 104 -55.37 42.42 -9.98
CA ARG A 104 -55.01 41.01 -9.62
C ARG A 104 -54.62 39.93 -10.65
N SER A 105 -53.40 39.42 -10.38
CA SER A 105 -53.04 38.00 -10.19
C SER A 105 -52.84 37.04 -11.38
N LEU A 106 -51.55 36.73 -11.59
CA LEU A 106 -50.98 35.37 -11.54
C LEU A 106 -51.63 34.27 -12.41
N GLY A 107 -51.21 34.24 -13.67
CA GLY A 107 -50.37 33.17 -14.24
C GLY A 107 -50.71 31.69 -14.02
N SER A 108 -50.84 30.95 -15.11
CA SER A 108 -49.89 29.87 -15.46
C SER A 108 -50.14 29.37 -16.89
N HIS A 109 -49.10 29.28 -17.71
CA HIS A 109 -49.19 28.89 -19.12
C HIS A 109 -48.91 27.39 -19.29
N ARG A 110 -49.97 26.57 -19.38
CA ARG A 110 -49.85 25.21 -19.95
C ARG A 110 -49.65 25.32 -21.45
N LEU A 111 -48.66 24.63 -21.99
CA LEU A 111 -48.83 23.87 -23.23
C LEU A 111 -48.07 22.54 -23.15
N ASP A 112 -48.62 21.57 -23.85
CA ASP A 112 -48.24 20.17 -23.87
C ASP A 112 -47.74 19.79 -25.29
N GLU A 113 -47.27 18.56 -25.41
CA GLU A 113 -47.26 17.73 -26.62
C GLU A 113 -46.24 17.92 -27.77
N LYS A 114 -45.66 16.75 -28.10
CA LYS A 114 -45.36 16.20 -29.43
C LYS A 114 -44.26 16.85 -30.29
N SER A 115 -43.21 16.07 -30.54
CA SER A 115 -43.24 15.12 -31.68
C SER A 115 -41.95 14.30 -31.78
N ASP A 116 -42.08 12.97 -31.79
CA ASP A 116 -40.99 12.03 -32.11
C ASP A 116 -40.66 11.99 -33.61
N LYS A 117 -39.39 11.69 -33.92
CA LYS A 117 -38.94 11.20 -35.24
C LYS A 117 -37.68 10.34 -35.06
N GLN A 118 -37.76 9.05 -35.41
CA GLN A 118 -37.04 8.41 -36.55
C GLN A 118 -36.88 6.88 -36.41
N TYR A 119 -37.20 6.17 -37.51
CA TYR A 119 -36.57 4.92 -38.04
C TYR A 119 -36.50 3.67 -37.14
N ALA A 120 -37.16 2.55 -37.49
CA ALA A 120 -36.69 1.49 -38.42
C ALA A 120 -35.45 0.73 -37.86
N GLU A 121 -35.36 -0.59 -37.71
CA GLU A 121 -36.14 -1.74 -38.23
C GLU A 121 -35.83 -2.99 -37.31
N ASN A 122 -36.30 -4.26 -37.45
CA ASN A 122 -36.89 -4.97 -38.60
C ASN A 122 -37.79 -6.21 -38.21
N TYR A 123 -38.18 -7.00 -39.24
CA TYR A 123 -38.99 -8.25 -39.30
C TYR A 123 -38.80 -9.34 -38.20
N THR A 124 -39.85 -10.07 -37.79
CA THR A 124 -40.41 -11.21 -38.57
C THR A 124 -41.87 -11.58 -38.23
N ARG A 125 -42.68 -11.81 -39.27
CA ARG A 125 -44.00 -12.49 -39.29
C ARG A 125 -43.95 -13.46 -40.50
N PRO A 126 -44.60 -14.64 -40.47
CA PRO A 126 -46.06 -14.74 -40.60
C PRO A 126 -46.64 -15.58 -39.42
N SER A 127 -47.89 -16.06 -39.37
CA SER A 127 -48.94 -16.12 -40.39
C SER A 127 -50.37 -15.95 -39.83
N SER A 128 -51.34 -16.60 -40.46
CA SER A 128 -52.79 -16.49 -40.34
C SER A 128 -53.47 -17.84 -40.07
N ARG A 129 -54.75 -17.80 -39.66
CA ARG A 129 -55.73 -18.81 -40.05
C ARG A 129 -57.14 -18.22 -40.08
N ASN A 130 -57.76 -18.21 -41.26
CA ASN A 130 -59.14 -17.80 -41.48
C ASN A 130 -60.12 -18.95 -41.20
N SER A 131 -61.36 -18.62 -40.84
CA SER A 131 -62.63 -19.20 -41.32
C SER A 131 -63.77 -18.47 -40.61
N ALA A 132 -64.94 -18.07 -41.16
CA ALA A 132 -65.54 -17.88 -42.49
C ALA A 132 -67.06 -18.16 -42.34
N SER A 133 -67.89 -17.55 -43.20
CA SER A 133 -69.37 -17.59 -43.26
C SER A 133 -70.09 -16.70 -42.22
N ALA A 134 -70.87 -15.66 -42.58
CA ALA A 134 -72.04 -15.57 -43.51
C ALA A 134 -73.30 -16.24 -42.90
N THR A 135 -74.51 -15.68 -42.92
CA THR A 135 -75.17 -14.64 -43.77
C THR A 135 -75.83 -13.53 -42.91
N THR A 136 -76.51 -12.46 -43.34
CA THR A 136 -77.38 -12.18 -44.50
C THR A 136 -77.68 -10.66 -44.60
N PRO A 137 -77.75 -10.03 -45.79
CA PRO A 137 -78.37 -8.71 -45.97
C PRO A 137 -79.58 -8.74 -46.93
N LEU A 138 -80.67 -8.07 -46.55
CA LEU A 138 -81.84 -7.77 -47.40
C LEU A 138 -82.21 -6.29 -47.13
N SER A 139 -82.24 -5.42 -48.13
CA SER A 139 -83.33 -5.25 -49.12
C SER A 139 -84.66 -4.86 -48.44
N GLY A 140 -85.34 -3.78 -48.81
CA GLY A 140 -85.18 -2.95 -49.99
C GLY A 140 -86.54 -2.63 -50.61
N ASN A 141 -87.38 -1.87 -49.91
CA ASN A 141 -88.74 -1.55 -50.37
C ASN A 141 -88.99 -0.05 -50.44
N SER A 142 -88.93 0.46 -51.68
CA SER A 142 -89.71 1.63 -52.09
C SER A 142 -91.20 1.30 -52.05
N SER A 143 -92.02 2.20 -51.51
CA SER A 143 -93.35 2.44 -52.09
C SER A 143 -93.87 3.82 -51.72
N ARG A 144 -94.04 4.67 -52.75
CA ARG A 144 -94.96 5.80 -52.67
C ARG A 144 -96.38 5.26 -52.79
N ARG A 145 -97.27 5.63 -51.88
CA ARG A 145 -98.72 5.64 -52.12
C ARG A 145 -99.29 6.97 -51.65
N GLY A 146 -99.91 7.69 -52.59
CA GLY A 146 -100.89 8.73 -52.31
C GLY A 146 -102.30 8.19 -52.53
N SER A 147 -103.29 9.07 -52.34
CA SER A 147 -104.74 8.79 -52.35
C SER A 147 -105.22 7.88 -51.21
N GLY A 148 -106.32 8.19 -50.54
CA GLY A 148 -107.19 9.36 -50.66
C GLY A 148 -108.46 9.19 -49.81
N ASP A 149 -109.03 10.31 -49.39
CA ASP A 149 -110.44 10.48 -49.02
C ASP A 149 -111.08 9.45 -48.07
N THR A 150 -110.79 9.59 -46.77
CA THR A 150 -111.83 9.43 -45.75
C THR A 150 -111.95 10.72 -44.95
N SER A 151 -112.94 11.55 -45.30
CA SER A 151 -113.39 12.66 -44.46
C SER A 151 -114.04 12.09 -43.19
N SER A 152 -113.23 11.82 -42.19
CA SER A 152 -113.67 11.59 -40.80
C SER A 152 -112.97 12.61 -39.93
N LEU A 153 -113.77 13.48 -39.32
CA LEU A 153 -113.43 14.47 -38.30
C LEU A 153 -112.13 14.12 -37.55
N VAL A 154 -110.99 14.70 -37.97
CA VAL A 154 -109.72 14.52 -37.26
C VAL A 154 -109.84 15.33 -35.98
N ASP A 155 -110.10 14.63 -34.88
CA ASP A 155 -110.28 15.23 -33.58
C ASP A 155 -108.98 15.95 -33.20
N PRO A 156 -108.98 17.28 -32.94
CA PRO A 156 -107.76 18.03 -32.62
C PRO A 156 -106.97 17.37 -31.47
N ASP A 157 -107.67 16.73 -30.53
CA ASP A 157 -107.07 16.01 -29.40
C ASP A 157 -106.17 14.84 -29.83
N THR A 158 -106.42 14.18 -30.97
CA THR A 158 -105.57 13.08 -31.46
C THR A 158 -104.24 13.63 -32.01
N SER A 159 -104.30 14.69 -32.82
CA SER A 159 -103.10 15.36 -33.35
C SER A 159 -102.27 16.04 -32.25
N LEU A 160 -102.93 16.51 -31.19
CA LEU A 160 -102.28 17.05 -30.00
C LEU A 160 -101.65 15.96 -29.13
N SER A 161 -102.22 14.74 -29.10
CA SER A 161 -101.61 13.59 -28.43
C SER A 161 -100.32 13.17 -29.11
N GLU A 162 -100.33 12.96 -30.44
CA GLU A 162 -99.12 12.61 -31.20
C GLU A 162 -98.02 13.68 -31.06
N LEU A 163 -98.39 14.95 -31.02
CA LEU A 163 -97.44 16.05 -30.76
C LEU A 163 -96.85 15.97 -29.35
N ARG A 164 -97.64 15.63 -28.32
CA ARG A 164 -97.13 15.42 -26.95
C ARG A 164 -96.18 14.22 -26.91
N ASP A 165 -96.54 13.10 -27.52
CA ASP A 165 -95.69 11.90 -27.58
C ASP A 165 -94.34 12.20 -28.26
N ILE A 166 -94.32 13.06 -29.29
CA ILE A 166 -93.09 13.53 -29.94
C ILE A 166 -92.21 14.38 -28.99
N TYR A 167 -92.79 15.22 -28.13
CA TYR A 167 -92.04 15.96 -27.11
C TYR A 167 -91.52 15.02 -26.01
N ASP A 168 -92.34 14.10 -25.52
CA ASP A 168 -91.92 13.13 -24.49
C ASP A 168 -90.80 12.19 -24.99
N LEU A 169 -90.86 11.77 -26.27
CA LEU A 169 -89.77 11.01 -26.92
C LEU A 169 -88.51 11.84 -27.12
N LYS A 170 -88.64 13.14 -27.45
CA LYS A 170 -87.50 14.05 -27.58
C LYS A 170 -86.79 14.24 -26.25
N ASP A 171 -87.54 14.41 -25.15
CA ASP A 171 -86.96 14.58 -23.81
C ASP A 171 -86.30 13.26 -23.34
N GLN A 172 -86.90 12.10 -23.62
CA GLN A 172 -86.25 10.80 -23.41
C GLN A 172 -84.96 10.62 -24.20
N ILE A 173 -84.91 11.11 -25.45
CA ILE A 173 -83.68 11.11 -26.26
C ILE A 173 -82.63 12.01 -25.61
N GLN A 174 -82.98 13.20 -25.13
CA GLN A 174 -82.06 14.10 -24.42
C GLN A 174 -81.52 13.48 -23.12
N ASP A 175 -82.36 12.75 -22.37
CA ASP A 175 -81.92 12.00 -21.17
C ASP A 175 -81.00 10.81 -21.49
N VAL A 176 -81.18 10.16 -22.65
CA VAL A 176 -80.28 9.10 -23.13
C VAL A 176 -78.97 9.69 -23.64
N GLU A 177 -79.01 10.77 -24.42
CA GLU A 177 -77.84 11.53 -24.89
C GLU A 177 -77.05 12.09 -23.71
N GLY A 178 -77.71 12.67 -22.71
CA GLY A 178 -77.08 13.18 -21.49
C GLY A 178 -76.35 12.08 -20.70
N ARG A 179 -76.98 10.92 -20.50
CA ARG A 179 -76.34 9.76 -19.87
C ARG A 179 -75.19 9.19 -20.70
N TYR A 180 -75.32 9.14 -22.02
CA TYR A 180 -74.24 8.71 -22.91
C TYR A 180 -73.05 9.65 -22.86
N MET A 181 -73.28 10.97 -22.91
CA MET A 181 -72.24 12.00 -22.83
C MET A 181 -71.54 11.98 -21.45
N GLN A 182 -72.29 11.76 -20.37
CA GLN A 182 -71.73 11.61 -19.03
C GLN A 182 -70.85 10.35 -18.91
N GLY A 183 -71.33 9.18 -19.36
CA GLY A 183 -70.52 7.95 -19.35
C GLY A 183 -69.27 8.04 -20.25
N LEU A 184 -69.37 8.76 -21.38
CA LEU A 184 -68.22 9.02 -22.26
C LEU A 184 -67.20 9.97 -21.61
N LYS A 185 -67.65 10.94 -20.80
CA LYS A 185 -66.79 11.80 -20.00
C LYS A 185 -66.09 11.02 -18.89
N GLU A 186 -66.82 10.20 -18.13
CA GLU A 186 -66.26 9.34 -17.08
C GLU A 186 -65.22 8.35 -17.63
N LEU A 187 -65.48 7.76 -18.81
CA LEU A 187 -64.52 6.87 -19.47
C LEU A 187 -63.23 7.60 -19.90
N LYS A 188 -63.32 8.86 -20.34
CA LYS A 188 -62.15 9.70 -20.66
C LYS A 188 -61.36 10.09 -19.40
N GLU A 189 -62.04 10.43 -18.32
CA GLU A 189 -61.40 10.75 -17.03
C GLU A 189 -60.69 9.52 -16.46
N SER A 190 -61.34 8.35 -16.49
CA SER A 190 -60.75 7.06 -16.09
C SER A 190 -59.54 6.66 -16.95
N LEU A 191 -59.62 6.86 -18.28
CA LEU A 191 -58.48 6.62 -19.18
C LEU A 191 -57.29 7.52 -18.81
N SER A 192 -57.51 8.83 -18.63
CA SER A 192 -56.48 9.79 -18.23
C SER A 192 -55.86 9.44 -16.87
N GLU A 193 -56.66 9.01 -15.89
CA GLU A 193 -56.13 8.51 -14.62
C GLU A 193 -55.22 7.29 -14.76
N VAL A 194 -55.57 6.34 -15.62
CA VAL A 194 -54.77 5.14 -15.87
C VAL A 194 -53.48 5.48 -16.62
N GLU A 195 -53.54 6.40 -17.59
CA GLU A 195 -52.35 6.92 -18.29
C GLU A 195 -51.38 7.62 -17.33
N GLU A 196 -51.88 8.45 -16.41
CA GLU A 196 -51.04 9.11 -15.40
C GLU A 196 -50.47 8.12 -14.37
N LYS A 197 -51.23 7.09 -13.97
CA LYS A 197 -50.72 5.99 -13.13
C LYS A 197 -49.62 5.20 -13.86
N TYR A 198 -49.78 4.93 -15.15
CA TYR A 198 -48.77 4.26 -15.98
C TYR A 198 -47.47 5.10 -16.11
N LYS A 199 -47.58 6.41 -16.40
CA LYS A 199 -46.42 7.32 -16.46
C LYS A 199 -45.64 7.31 -15.13
N LYS A 200 -46.33 7.40 -13.99
CA LYS A 200 -45.72 7.33 -12.65
C LYS A 200 -45.03 5.99 -12.40
N ALA A 201 -45.67 4.87 -12.75
CA ALA A 201 -45.07 3.55 -12.63
C ALA A 201 -43.82 3.40 -13.50
N MET A 202 -43.81 3.95 -14.72
CA MET A 202 -42.64 3.91 -15.61
C MET A 202 -41.45 4.70 -15.05
N VAL A 203 -41.70 5.89 -14.48
CA VAL A 203 -40.67 6.70 -13.80
C VAL A 203 -40.12 5.97 -12.57
N SER A 204 -40.99 5.38 -11.75
CA SER A 204 -40.60 4.60 -10.57
C SER A 204 -39.79 3.35 -10.95
N ASN A 205 -40.16 2.65 -12.02
CA ASN A 205 -39.40 1.48 -12.50
C ASN A 205 -37.99 1.88 -12.97
N ALA A 206 -37.86 2.99 -13.71
CA ALA A 206 -36.56 3.54 -14.10
C ALA A 206 -35.70 3.99 -12.90
N GLN A 207 -36.31 4.48 -11.81
CA GLN A 207 -35.61 4.76 -10.56
C GLN A 207 -35.10 3.47 -9.90
N LEU A 208 -35.96 2.45 -9.78
CA LEU A 208 -35.60 1.15 -9.21
C LEU A 208 -34.51 0.41 -10.00
N ASP A 209 -34.50 0.49 -11.33
CA ASP A 209 -33.42 -0.09 -12.14
C ASP A 209 -32.07 0.62 -11.90
N ASN A 210 -32.07 1.94 -11.71
CA ASN A 210 -30.86 2.68 -11.33
C ASN A 210 -30.38 2.31 -9.92
N GLU A 211 -31.27 2.22 -8.95
CA GLU A 211 -30.95 1.78 -7.58
C GLU A 211 -30.42 0.35 -7.54
N LYS A 212 -31.05 -0.57 -8.28
CA LYS A 212 -30.60 -1.95 -8.47
C LYS A 212 -29.19 -2.00 -9.07
N ASN A 213 -28.91 -1.23 -10.12
CA ASN A 213 -27.57 -1.17 -10.71
C ASN A 213 -26.54 -0.64 -9.71
N ASN A 214 -26.86 0.44 -8.98
CA ASN A 214 -25.99 0.98 -7.92
C ASN A 214 -25.70 -0.05 -6.82
N LEU A 215 -26.70 -0.82 -6.38
CA LEU A 215 -26.53 -1.90 -5.41
C LEU A 215 -25.68 -3.06 -5.95
N ILE A 216 -25.80 -3.41 -7.24
CA ILE A 216 -24.93 -4.40 -7.89
C ILE A 216 -23.47 -3.94 -7.84
N TYR A 217 -23.17 -2.68 -8.20
CA TYR A 217 -21.81 -2.13 -8.11
C TYR A 217 -21.27 -2.13 -6.67
N GLN A 218 -22.09 -1.79 -5.68
CA GLN A 218 -21.69 -1.86 -4.26
C GLN A 218 -21.39 -3.29 -3.82
N VAL A 219 -22.24 -4.26 -4.20
CA VAL A 219 -22.05 -5.68 -3.87
C VAL A 219 -20.77 -6.24 -4.52
N ASP A 220 -20.50 -5.91 -5.78
CA ASP A 220 -19.24 -6.28 -6.46
C ASP A 220 -18.02 -5.72 -5.71
N THR A 221 -18.08 -4.44 -5.32
CA THR A 221 -16.99 -3.76 -4.61
C THR A 221 -16.75 -4.36 -3.22
N LEU A 222 -17.83 -4.72 -2.51
CA LEU A 222 -17.73 -5.38 -1.20
C LEU A 222 -17.17 -6.81 -1.31
N LYS A 223 -17.50 -7.56 -2.38
CA LYS A 223 -16.86 -8.86 -2.64
C LYS A 223 -15.37 -8.72 -2.90
N ASP A 224 -14.96 -7.74 -3.71
CA ASP A 224 -13.55 -7.44 -3.97
C ASP A 224 -12.79 -7.16 -2.66
N VAL A 225 -13.38 -6.40 -1.73
CA VAL A 225 -12.79 -6.11 -0.40
C VAL A 225 -12.77 -7.35 0.51
N ILE A 226 -13.80 -8.20 0.47
CA ILE A 226 -13.82 -9.46 1.23
C ILE A 226 -12.75 -10.43 0.73
N GLU A 227 -12.61 -10.61 -0.60
CA GLU A 227 -11.54 -11.44 -1.18
C GLU A 227 -10.15 -10.92 -0.77
N GLU A 228 -9.93 -9.60 -0.75
CA GLU A 228 -8.67 -9.01 -0.29
C GLU A 228 -8.41 -9.27 1.21
N GLN A 229 -9.44 -9.14 2.06
CA GLN A 229 -9.33 -9.46 3.49
C GLN A 229 -9.07 -10.94 3.75
N GLU A 230 -9.67 -11.85 2.97
CA GLU A 230 -9.40 -13.29 3.04
C GLU A 230 -7.95 -13.61 2.62
N GLU A 231 -7.45 -12.99 1.54
CA GLU A 231 -6.04 -13.12 1.11
C GLU A 231 -5.07 -12.60 2.20
N GLN A 232 -5.34 -11.43 2.81
CA GLN A 232 -4.55 -10.88 3.92
C GLN A 232 -4.56 -11.79 5.16
N MET A 233 -5.73 -12.31 5.56
CA MET A 233 -5.84 -13.24 6.68
C MET A 233 -5.05 -14.53 6.43
N ALA A 234 -5.09 -15.08 5.21
CA ALA A 234 -4.30 -16.25 4.83
C ALA A 234 -2.78 -15.97 4.83
N GLU A 235 -2.37 -14.76 4.48
CA GLU A 235 -0.97 -14.30 4.60
C GLU A 235 -0.53 -14.20 6.07
N PHE A 236 -1.32 -13.59 6.95
CA PHE A 236 -1.03 -13.54 8.40
C PHE A 236 -0.96 -14.94 9.04
N TYR A 237 -1.83 -15.88 8.67
CA TYR A 237 -1.75 -17.25 9.19
C TYR A 237 -0.46 -17.96 8.77
N ARG A 238 0.00 -17.79 7.52
CA ARG A 238 1.29 -18.34 7.05
C ARG A 238 2.48 -17.74 7.81
N GLU A 239 2.53 -16.41 7.92
CA GLU A 239 3.61 -15.71 8.63
C GLU A 239 3.67 -16.12 10.11
N ASN A 240 2.52 -16.32 10.76
CA ASN A 240 2.45 -16.81 12.13
C ASN A 240 2.93 -18.27 12.28
N GLU A 241 2.64 -19.14 11.29
CA GLU A 241 3.16 -20.51 11.29
C GLU A 241 4.69 -20.53 11.11
N GLU A 242 5.25 -19.69 10.25
CA GLU A 242 6.68 -19.53 10.06
C GLU A 242 7.38 -18.99 11.33
N LYS A 243 6.83 -17.94 11.95
CA LYS A 243 7.32 -17.42 13.25
C LYS A 243 7.25 -18.46 14.36
N SER A 244 6.21 -19.30 14.37
CA SER A 244 6.08 -20.41 15.32
C SER A 244 7.16 -21.49 15.12
N LYS A 245 7.44 -21.86 13.85
CA LYS A 245 8.53 -22.80 13.52
C LYS A 245 9.90 -22.26 13.92
N GLU A 246 10.16 -20.97 13.68
CA GLU A 246 11.43 -20.34 14.08
C GLU A 246 11.55 -20.25 15.61
N LEU A 247 10.47 -19.93 16.33
CA LEU A 247 10.44 -19.96 17.79
C LEU A 247 10.83 -21.35 18.35
N GLU A 248 10.33 -22.44 17.76
CA GLU A 248 10.72 -23.80 18.18
C GLU A 248 12.18 -24.13 17.83
N ARG A 249 12.72 -23.65 16.70
CA ARG A 249 14.17 -23.76 16.41
C ARG A 249 15.01 -23.04 17.45
N GLN A 250 14.62 -21.82 17.83
CA GLN A 250 15.32 -21.03 18.85
C GLN A 250 15.22 -21.68 20.23
N LYS A 251 14.05 -22.19 20.64
CA LYS A 251 13.90 -22.98 21.88
C LYS A 251 14.84 -24.19 21.90
N HIS A 252 14.93 -24.94 20.80
CA HIS A 252 15.86 -26.07 20.70
C HIS A 252 17.32 -25.63 20.83
N MET A 253 17.72 -24.54 20.16
CA MET A 253 19.06 -23.97 20.30
C MET A 253 19.38 -23.56 21.74
N CYS A 254 18.47 -22.86 22.41
CA CYS A 254 18.59 -22.49 23.82
C CYS A 254 18.72 -23.71 24.73
N SER A 255 17.98 -24.79 24.48
CA SER A 255 18.12 -26.05 25.23
C SER A 255 19.50 -26.70 25.04
N VAL A 256 20.03 -26.73 23.82
CA VAL A 256 21.40 -27.24 23.55
C VAL A 256 22.46 -26.39 24.24
N LEU A 257 22.34 -25.06 24.19
CA LEU A 257 23.26 -24.15 24.87
C LEU A 257 23.17 -24.24 26.40
N GLN A 258 21.97 -24.43 26.96
CA GLN A 258 21.75 -24.68 28.38
C GLN A 258 22.47 -25.95 28.84
N HIS A 259 22.29 -27.08 28.13
CA HIS A 259 23.03 -28.32 28.41
C HIS A 259 24.55 -28.12 28.34
N LYS A 260 25.04 -27.39 27.32
CA LYS A 260 26.47 -27.10 27.17
C LYS A 260 27.03 -26.23 28.29
N MET A 261 26.25 -25.26 28.78
CA MET A 261 26.60 -24.45 29.95
C MET A 261 26.69 -25.30 31.21
N ASP A 262 25.73 -26.20 31.44
CA ASP A 262 25.68 -27.00 32.65
C ASP A 262 26.81 -28.06 32.68
N GLU A 263 27.18 -28.65 31.53
CA GLU A 263 28.41 -29.45 31.39
C GLU A 263 29.68 -28.67 31.78
N LEU A 264 29.79 -27.41 31.35
CA LEU A 264 30.95 -26.56 31.64
C LEU A 264 30.98 -26.11 33.12
N LYS A 265 29.82 -25.89 33.74
CA LYS A 265 29.71 -25.62 35.19
C LYS A 265 30.15 -26.82 36.02
N GLU A 266 29.74 -28.02 35.65
CA GLU A 266 30.16 -29.23 36.36
C GLU A 266 31.67 -29.49 36.18
N GLY A 267 32.22 -29.24 34.99
CA GLY A 267 33.66 -29.27 34.74
C GLY A 267 34.47 -28.13 35.40
N LEU A 268 33.82 -27.04 35.82
CA LEU A 268 34.39 -26.04 36.74
C LEU A 268 34.42 -26.59 38.16
N ARG A 269 33.26 -27.06 38.66
CA ARG A 269 33.07 -27.60 40.01
C ARG A 269 34.08 -28.72 40.34
N GLN A 270 34.29 -29.65 39.42
CA GLN A 270 35.27 -30.74 39.56
C GLN A 270 36.73 -30.26 39.62
N ARG A 271 37.07 -29.15 38.94
CA ARG A 271 38.41 -28.57 39.04
C ARG A 271 38.61 -27.85 40.36
N ASP A 272 37.59 -27.17 40.86
CA ASP A 272 37.66 -26.47 42.14
C ASP A 272 37.81 -27.48 43.30
N GLU A 273 37.09 -28.60 43.26
CA GLU A 273 37.28 -29.75 44.19
C GLU A 273 38.71 -30.31 44.15
N LEU A 274 39.31 -30.44 42.96
CA LEU A 274 40.70 -30.91 42.80
C LEU A 274 41.72 -29.89 43.32
N ILE A 275 41.46 -28.58 43.16
CA ILE A 275 42.31 -27.52 43.71
C ILE A 275 42.29 -27.59 45.25
N GLU A 276 41.11 -27.66 45.86
CA GLU A 276 40.95 -27.75 47.32
C GLU A 276 41.64 -29.01 47.90
N ALA A 277 41.57 -30.14 47.17
CA ALA A 277 42.28 -31.36 47.56
C ALA A 277 43.82 -31.22 47.49
N LEU A 278 44.34 -30.54 46.46
CA LEU A 278 45.77 -30.26 46.33
C LEU A 278 46.28 -29.26 47.37
N GLU A 279 45.45 -28.30 47.77
CA GLU A 279 45.76 -27.35 48.85
C GLU A 279 45.86 -28.07 50.20
N LYS A 280 44.88 -28.90 50.56
CA LYS A 280 44.94 -29.76 51.76
C LYS A 280 46.16 -30.68 51.76
N GLN A 281 46.53 -31.25 50.60
CA GLN A 281 47.75 -32.06 50.49
C GLN A 281 49.02 -31.23 50.69
N ARG A 282 49.07 -29.99 50.17
CA ARG A 282 50.19 -29.06 50.40
C ARG A 282 50.33 -28.67 51.88
N GLU A 283 49.22 -28.39 52.56
CA GLU A 283 49.20 -28.11 54.00
C GLU A 283 49.74 -29.28 54.81
N TYR A 284 49.27 -30.50 54.54
CA TYR A 284 49.76 -31.72 55.18
C TYR A 284 51.28 -31.93 54.97
N ILE A 285 51.77 -31.71 53.74
CA ILE A 285 53.20 -31.77 53.42
C ILE A 285 53.98 -30.66 54.16
N ALA A 286 53.40 -29.47 54.36
CA ALA A 286 54.02 -28.40 55.13
C ALA A 286 54.14 -28.77 56.62
N CYS A 287 53.11 -29.36 57.23
CA CYS A 287 53.19 -29.89 58.59
C CYS A 287 54.32 -30.91 58.75
N LEU A 288 54.42 -31.90 57.85
CA LEU A 288 55.50 -32.89 57.86
C LEU A 288 56.90 -32.29 57.67
N ARG A 289 57.04 -31.19 56.91
CA ARG A 289 58.30 -30.45 56.82
C ARG A 289 58.65 -29.78 58.14
N ASN A 290 57.68 -29.10 58.77
CA ASN A 290 57.89 -28.42 60.04
C ASN A 290 58.29 -29.40 61.15
N GLU A 291 57.64 -30.57 61.23
CA GLU A 291 58.04 -31.64 62.17
C GLU A 291 59.47 -32.15 61.88
N ARG A 292 59.79 -32.45 60.61
CA ARG A 292 61.13 -32.88 60.21
C ARG A 292 62.19 -31.82 60.54
N ASP A 293 61.89 -30.55 60.35
CA ASP A 293 62.84 -29.46 60.54
C ASP A 293 63.03 -29.17 62.04
N ALA A 294 61.97 -29.24 62.86
CA ALA A 294 62.09 -29.22 64.33
C ALA A 294 62.89 -30.42 64.87
N LEU A 295 62.70 -31.64 64.32
CA LEU A 295 63.51 -32.80 64.66
C LEU A 295 64.98 -32.65 64.23
N ARG A 296 65.25 -31.95 63.11
CA ARG A 296 66.62 -31.60 62.69
C ARG A 296 67.27 -30.58 63.60
N GLU A 297 66.53 -29.60 64.08
CA GLU A 297 67.00 -28.58 65.01
C GLU A 297 67.35 -29.19 66.38
N GLN A 298 66.50 -30.07 66.91
CA GLN A 298 66.79 -30.89 68.11
C GLN A 298 68.01 -31.82 67.93
N LEU A 299 68.31 -32.24 66.68
CA LEU A 299 69.52 -32.98 66.33
C LEU A 299 70.76 -32.08 66.08
N ALA A 300 70.57 -30.77 65.91
CA ALA A 300 71.61 -29.77 65.70
C ALA A 300 72.06 -29.09 67.00
N ASP A 301 71.18 -28.94 67.99
CA ASP A 301 71.48 -28.45 69.34
C ASP A 301 72.72 -29.11 70.00
N PRO A 302 72.96 -30.44 69.92
CA PRO A 302 74.20 -31.03 70.43
C PRO A 302 75.46 -30.74 69.59
N LYS A 303 75.41 -29.85 68.59
CA LYS A 303 76.53 -29.51 67.69
C LYS A 303 76.79 -28.01 67.48
N GLU A 304 75.87 -27.11 67.81
CA GLU A 304 75.99 -25.67 67.46
C GLU A 304 76.51 -24.77 68.60
N THR A 305 77.43 -25.27 69.43
CA THR A 305 78.16 -24.45 70.42
C THR A 305 79.50 -23.89 69.91
N VAL A 306 79.83 -24.03 68.61
CA VAL A 306 81.13 -23.59 68.06
C VAL A 306 81.02 -23.01 66.63
N LYS A 307 81.12 -21.66 66.54
CA LYS A 307 81.45 -20.76 65.38
C LYS A 307 80.37 -19.69 65.15
N THR A 308 80.39 -18.53 65.83
CA THR A 308 81.23 -17.33 65.58
C THR A 308 81.12 -16.73 64.17
N GLY A 309 80.83 -15.43 64.08
CA GLY A 309 81.35 -14.58 63.00
C GLY A 309 80.41 -13.49 62.48
N GLU A 310 80.37 -12.34 63.16
CA GLU A 310 79.83 -11.09 62.60
C GLU A 310 80.60 -10.67 61.33
N LYS A 311 79.94 -9.93 60.43
CA LYS A 311 80.60 -8.96 59.52
C LYS A 311 79.60 -7.98 58.90
N HIS A 312 79.84 -6.68 59.09
CA HIS A 312 79.10 -5.59 58.45
C HIS A 312 79.64 -5.29 57.04
N GLY A 313 78.81 -4.66 56.19
CA GLY A 313 79.18 -4.13 54.87
C GLY A 313 78.36 -2.87 54.54
N LEU A 314 78.96 -1.91 53.84
CA LEU A 314 78.49 -0.52 53.71
C LEU A 314 77.89 -0.15 52.33
N VAL A 315 77.24 1.02 52.29
CA VAL A 315 76.46 1.64 51.21
C VAL A 315 77.33 2.50 50.26
N ILE A 316 76.90 2.72 48.99
CA ILE A 316 77.08 3.96 48.19
C ILE A 316 76.10 4.00 46.99
N ILE A 317 75.48 5.17 46.74
CA ILE A 317 74.72 5.65 45.56
C ILE A 317 74.76 7.22 45.62
N PRO A 318 74.38 8.04 44.61
CA PRO A 318 74.83 8.24 43.21
C PRO A 318 75.53 9.63 42.99
N ASP A 319 75.79 10.06 41.74
CA ASP A 319 75.27 11.33 41.12
C ASP A 319 76.05 11.82 39.86
N GLY A 320 75.38 12.60 38.97
CA GLY A 320 76.04 13.59 38.07
C GLY A 320 75.73 13.60 36.55
N THR A 321 74.77 14.43 36.11
CA THR A 321 74.65 15.06 34.75
C THR A 321 75.44 16.41 34.72
N PRO A 322 75.57 17.29 33.66
CA PRO A 322 74.64 17.63 32.54
C PRO A 322 75.23 18.24 31.19
N ASN A 323 74.38 18.92 30.38
CA ASN A 323 74.61 19.84 29.20
C ASN A 323 75.01 19.17 27.84
N GLY A 324 74.83 19.70 26.59
CA GLY A 324 74.25 20.93 25.97
C GLY A 324 75.09 21.39 24.73
N ASP A 325 74.66 22.06 23.64
CA ASP A 325 73.36 22.48 23.05
C ASP A 325 73.57 23.14 21.61
N VAL A 326 72.50 23.62 20.90
CA VAL A 326 72.43 24.66 19.81
C VAL A 326 72.45 24.30 18.27
N HIS A 327 71.29 24.59 17.61
CA HIS A 327 70.92 25.08 16.24
C HIS A 327 71.77 25.02 14.93
N HIS A 328 71.05 24.82 13.78
CA HIS A 328 70.98 25.81 12.66
C HIS A 328 69.79 25.60 11.67
N GLU A 329 69.35 26.64 10.96
CA GLU A 329 68.26 26.67 9.93
C GLU A 329 68.79 27.15 8.54
N PRO A 330 68.12 26.78 7.42
CA PRO A 330 67.98 27.69 6.27
C PRO A 330 66.59 27.69 5.57
N VAL A 331 66.23 28.83 4.97
CA VAL A 331 64.94 29.13 4.30
C VAL A 331 64.90 28.73 2.81
N VAL A 332 63.87 27.97 2.38
CA VAL A 332 63.31 28.00 1.00
C VAL A 332 61.81 27.63 1.01
N GLY A 333 60.99 28.43 0.31
CA GLY A 333 59.62 28.05 -0.09
C GLY A 333 58.51 28.44 0.89
N ALA A 334 57.71 29.46 0.52
CA ALA A 334 56.52 29.84 1.27
C ALA A 334 55.40 28.81 1.07
N ILE A 335 55.33 27.80 1.95
CA ILE A 335 54.19 26.90 2.07
C ILE A 335 53.05 27.70 2.71
N THR A 336 52.19 28.29 1.90
CA THR A 336 50.93 28.87 2.39
C THR A 336 49.99 27.74 2.80
N VAL A 337 49.82 27.55 4.10
CA VAL A 337 48.87 26.56 4.64
C VAL A 337 47.45 27.01 4.29
N VAL A 338 46.77 26.20 3.47
CA VAL A 338 45.37 26.41 3.08
C VAL A 338 44.48 25.70 4.10
N SER A 339 43.34 26.29 4.50
CA SER A 339 42.36 25.60 5.35
C SER A 339 41.95 24.27 4.71
N GLN A 340 41.65 23.26 5.53
CA GLN A 340 41.17 21.95 5.05
C GLN A 340 39.97 22.09 4.09
N GLU A 341 39.07 23.04 4.36
CA GLU A 341 37.90 23.32 3.50
C GLU A 341 38.34 23.90 2.14
N ALA A 342 39.28 24.83 2.14
CA ALA A 342 39.78 25.46 0.91
C ALA A 342 40.70 24.52 0.10
N ALA A 343 41.38 23.58 0.75
CA ALA A 343 42.10 22.50 0.08
C ALA A 343 41.11 21.56 -0.65
N GLN A 344 40.01 21.18 0.01
CA GLN A 344 38.97 20.32 -0.55
C GLN A 344 38.24 20.97 -1.75
N VAL A 345 37.94 22.27 -1.67
CA VAL A 345 37.37 23.03 -2.81
C VAL A 345 38.35 23.11 -3.99
N LEU A 346 39.65 23.26 -3.72
CA LEU A 346 40.69 23.22 -4.75
C LEU A 346 40.94 21.81 -5.31
N GLU A 347 40.57 20.76 -4.60
CA GLU A 347 40.62 19.38 -5.10
C GLU A 347 39.46 19.09 -6.05
N SER A 348 38.25 19.57 -5.74
CA SER A 348 37.09 19.48 -6.64
C SER A 348 37.23 20.23 -7.97
N ALA A 349 38.13 21.22 -8.07
CA ALA A 349 38.45 21.93 -9.31
C ALA A 349 39.27 21.10 -10.33
N GLY A 350 39.61 19.85 -10.00
CA GLY A 350 40.37 18.91 -10.82
C GLY A 350 41.86 19.24 -10.91
N GLU A 351 42.61 18.40 -11.62
CA GLU A 351 44.08 18.48 -11.65
C GLU A 351 44.63 19.74 -12.34
N GLY A 352 45.79 20.21 -11.86
CA GLY A 352 46.54 21.34 -12.43
C GLY A 352 47.21 22.24 -11.38
N PRO A 353 48.10 23.16 -11.82
CA PRO A 353 48.67 24.18 -10.94
C PRO A 353 47.57 25.09 -10.36
N LEU A 354 47.89 25.75 -9.24
CA LEU A 354 46.92 26.47 -8.42
C LEU A 354 46.17 27.57 -9.19
N ASP A 355 46.85 28.26 -10.12
CA ASP A 355 46.29 29.32 -10.95
C ASP A 355 45.20 28.80 -11.92
N VAL A 356 45.38 27.58 -12.46
CA VAL A 356 44.40 26.92 -13.34
C VAL A 356 43.16 26.53 -12.55
N ARG A 357 43.33 25.98 -11.35
CA ARG A 357 42.21 25.60 -10.46
C ARG A 357 41.41 26.80 -9.98
N LEU A 358 42.10 27.87 -9.55
CA LEU A 358 41.45 29.14 -9.20
C LEU A 358 40.68 29.76 -10.37
N ARG A 359 41.20 29.65 -11.60
CA ARG A 359 40.52 30.15 -12.81
C ARG A 359 39.24 29.38 -13.14
N LYS A 360 39.23 28.05 -12.97
CA LYS A 360 38.03 27.22 -13.12
C LYS A 360 36.94 27.60 -12.11
N LEU A 361 37.29 27.64 -10.82
CA LEU A 361 36.38 28.04 -9.75
C LEU A 361 35.82 29.46 -9.94
N ALA A 362 36.62 30.38 -10.50
CA ALA A 362 36.15 31.72 -10.86
C ALA A 362 35.10 31.69 -11.99
N GLY A 363 35.31 30.87 -13.03
CA GLY A 363 34.36 30.66 -14.12
C GLY A 363 33.04 30.04 -13.65
N GLU A 364 33.10 28.96 -12.87
CA GLU A 364 31.93 28.31 -12.26
C GLU A 364 31.12 29.28 -11.39
N LYS A 365 31.81 30.13 -10.61
CA LYS A 365 31.19 31.20 -9.82
C LYS A 365 30.47 32.23 -10.71
N GLU A 366 31.06 32.63 -11.84
CA GLU A 366 30.42 33.56 -12.78
C GLU A 366 29.20 32.96 -13.49
N GLU A 367 29.24 31.66 -13.78
CA GLU A 367 28.12 30.91 -14.35
C GLU A 367 26.96 30.79 -13.35
N LEU A 368 27.24 30.38 -12.11
CA LEU A 368 26.24 30.34 -11.01
C LEU A 368 25.64 31.73 -10.72
N LEU A 369 26.45 32.80 -10.70
CA LEU A 369 25.95 34.17 -10.56
C LEU A 369 25.04 34.59 -11.73
N SER A 370 25.28 34.05 -12.92
CA SER A 370 24.46 34.32 -14.10
C SER A 370 23.16 33.50 -14.08
N GLN A 371 23.18 32.28 -13.55
CA GLN A 371 21.99 31.47 -13.29
C GLN A 371 21.10 32.10 -12.20
N ILE A 372 21.68 32.58 -11.10
CA ILE A 372 20.98 33.31 -10.03
C ILE A 372 20.31 34.58 -10.60
N ARG A 373 20.99 35.34 -11.47
CA ARG A 373 20.39 36.53 -12.12
C ARG A 373 19.20 36.15 -13.01
N ARG A 374 19.29 35.06 -13.76
CA ARG A 374 18.19 34.55 -14.61
C ARG A 374 16.98 34.09 -13.79
N LEU A 375 17.21 33.30 -12.73
CA LEU A 375 16.16 32.81 -11.85
C LEU A 375 15.46 33.96 -11.09
N LYS A 376 16.21 34.99 -10.68
CA LYS A 376 15.61 36.21 -10.10
C LYS A 376 14.71 36.94 -11.10
N LEU A 377 15.15 37.10 -12.35
CA LEU A 377 14.33 37.75 -13.38
C LEU A 377 13.02 36.97 -13.63
N GLN A 378 13.09 35.63 -13.74
CA GLN A 378 11.92 34.77 -13.89
C GLN A 378 10.96 34.86 -12.69
N LEU A 379 11.49 34.95 -11.46
CA LEU A 379 10.68 35.16 -10.26
C LEU A 379 9.99 36.53 -10.25
N GLU A 380 10.67 37.57 -10.74
CA GLU A 380 10.11 38.93 -10.90
C GLU A 380 8.99 38.95 -11.97
N GLU A 381 9.20 38.27 -13.10
CA GLU A 381 8.23 38.13 -14.20
C GLU A 381 6.97 37.38 -13.76
N GLU A 382 7.09 36.26 -13.03
CA GLU A 382 5.94 35.52 -12.51
C GLU A 382 5.17 36.31 -11.43
N ARG A 383 5.87 37.07 -10.58
CA ARG A 383 5.23 38.01 -9.64
C ARG A 383 4.41 39.09 -10.37
N GLN A 384 4.94 39.63 -11.48
CA GLN A 384 4.24 40.61 -12.32
C GLN A 384 3.08 40.00 -13.14
N ARG A 385 3.15 38.71 -13.51
CA ARG A 385 2.00 37.99 -14.08
C ARG A 385 0.87 37.86 -13.07
N CYS A 386 1.19 37.50 -11.83
CA CYS A 386 0.21 37.31 -10.77
C CYS A 386 -0.57 38.60 -10.48
N SER A 387 0.12 39.75 -10.33
CA SER A 387 -0.55 41.04 -10.08
C SER A 387 -1.40 41.54 -11.24
N ARG A 388 -1.02 41.24 -12.50
CA ARG A 388 -1.88 41.53 -13.67
C ARG A 388 -3.14 40.65 -13.68
N SER A 389 -3.04 39.40 -13.21
CA SER A 389 -4.19 38.51 -13.08
C SER A 389 -5.19 38.98 -12.02
N GLU A 390 -4.72 39.44 -10.85
CA GLU A 390 -5.57 40.05 -9.82
C GLU A 390 -6.27 41.32 -10.33
N SER A 391 -5.54 42.17 -11.05
CA SER A 391 -6.09 43.42 -11.61
C SER A 391 -7.27 43.16 -12.56
N THR A 392 -7.19 42.12 -13.39
CA THR A 392 -8.28 41.73 -14.30
C THR A 392 -9.50 41.10 -13.62
N ALA A 393 -9.37 40.64 -12.37
CA ALA A 393 -10.49 40.09 -11.61
C ALA A 393 -11.32 41.18 -10.91
N ALA A 394 -10.72 42.32 -10.58
CA ALA A 394 -11.37 43.42 -9.84
C ALA A 394 -12.42 44.18 -10.68
N ASP A 395 -12.16 44.42 -11.97
CA ASP A 395 -13.02 45.24 -12.85
C ASP A 395 -14.40 44.62 -13.14
N LEU A 396 -14.62 43.33 -12.82
CA LEU A 396 -15.89 42.62 -13.05
C LEU A 396 -16.85 42.65 -11.83
N ALA A 397 -16.42 43.15 -10.67
CA ALA A 397 -17.16 43.04 -9.41
C ALA A 397 -18.21 44.15 -9.16
N GLY A 398 -18.42 45.08 -10.10
CA GLY A 398 -19.09 46.37 -9.82
C GLY A 398 -20.62 46.38 -9.61
N LEU A 399 -21.35 45.24 -9.73
CA LEU A 399 -22.81 45.24 -9.77
C LEU A 399 -23.47 43.96 -9.20
N HIS A 400 -23.69 43.86 -7.87
CA HIS A 400 -24.92 43.30 -7.21
C HIS A 400 -24.73 43.08 -5.68
N ASN A 401 -25.22 43.99 -4.83
CA ASN A 401 -25.14 43.90 -3.35
C ASN A 401 -26.02 42.79 -2.70
N GLY A 402 -26.49 41.80 -3.45
CA GLY A 402 -27.38 40.73 -2.96
C GLY A 402 -26.76 39.32 -3.07
N SER A 403 -26.16 39.02 -4.22
CA SER A 403 -25.36 37.80 -4.44
C SER A 403 -24.02 37.85 -3.69
N ASP A 404 -23.53 39.05 -3.39
CA ASP A 404 -22.25 39.29 -2.74
C ASP A 404 -22.16 38.66 -1.35
N LEU A 405 -23.24 38.72 -0.54
CA LEU A 405 -23.24 38.17 0.81
C LEU A 405 -23.13 36.64 0.84
N GLN A 406 -23.83 35.94 -0.06
CA GLN A 406 -23.73 34.48 -0.19
C GLN A 406 -22.35 34.05 -0.72
N PHE A 407 -21.76 34.84 -1.63
CA PHE A 407 -20.40 34.62 -2.11
C PHE A 407 -19.36 34.81 -1.00
N ILE A 408 -19.51 35.86 -0.17
CA ILE A 408 -18.66 36.12 1.00
C ILE A 408 -18.74 34.98 2.02
N ASP A 409 -19.93 34.46 2.33
CA ASP A 409 -20.07 33.36 3.29
C ASP A 409 -19.54 32.03 2.74
N MET A 410 -19.77 31.72 1.45
CA MET A 410 -19.14 30.57 0.79
C MET A 410 -17.61 30.69 0.76
N GLN A 411 -17.06 31.90 0.53
CA GLN A 411 -15.63 32.17 0.59
C GLN A 411 -15.06 32.02 2.00
N ARG A 412 -15.82 32.39 3.04
CA ARG A 412 -15.46 32.17 4.45
C ARG A 412 -15.40 30.69 4.81
N ASP A 413 -16.39 29.90 4.38
CA ASP A 413 -16.41 28.46 4.61
C ASP A 413 -15.29 27.74 3.87
N ALA A 414 -15.01 28.12 2.61
CA ALA A 414 -13.86 27.64 1.86
C ALA A 414 -12.54 27.98 2.59
N ASN A 415 -12.39 29.21 3.08
CA ASN A 415 -11.21 29.64 3.84
C ASN A 415 -11.08 28.90 5.19
N ARG A 416 -12.20 28.56 5.86
CA ARG A 416 -12.21 27.72 7.08
C ARG A 416 -11.70 26.32 6.77
N GLN A 417 -12.24 25.67 5.75
CA GLN A 417 -11.81 24.34 5.31
C GLN A 417 -10.33 24.33 4.91
N ILE A 418 -9.87 25.32 4.13
CA ILE A 418 -8.46 25.50 3.77
C ILE A 418 -7.58 25.60 5.03
N SER A 419 -8.03 26.32 6.06
CA SER A 419 -7.29 26.47 7.32
C SER A 419 -7.21 25.15 8.10
N GLU A 420 -8.30 24.38 8.13
CA GLU A 420 -8.32 23.04 8.75
C GLU A 420 -7.43 22.04 8.02
N TYR A 421 -7.44 22.03 6.67
CA TYR A 421 -6.56 21.18 5.89
C TYR A 421 -5.08 21.58 6.04
N LYS A 422 -4.77 22.89 6.11
CA LYS A 422 -3.42 23.38 6.43
C LYS A 422 -2.95 22.92 7.81
N PHE A 423 -3.81 22.96 8.83
CA PHE A 423 -3.48 22.46 10.17
C PHE A 423 -3.24 20.94 10.17
N LYS A 424 -4.10 20.17 9.50
CA LYS A 424 -3.94 18.70 9.36
C LYS A 424 -2.66 18.35 8.61
N LEU A 425 -2.34 19.07 7.53
CA LEU A 425 -1.10 18.92 6.77
C LEU A 425 0.12 19.21 7.65
N SER A 426 0.15 20.35 8.33
CA SER A 426 1.27 20.73 9.20
C SER A 426 1.49 19.73 10.35
N LYS A 427 0.41 19.14 10.88
CA LYS A 427 0.52 18.04 11.85
C LYS A 427 1.11 16.77 11.21
N ALA A 428 0.63 16.37 10.03
CA ALA A 428 1.17 15.21 9.33
C ALA A 428 2.66 15.40 8.94
N GLU A 429 3.08 16.61 8.57
CA GLU A 429 4.47 16.97 8.33
C GLU A 429 5.32 16.81 9.60
N GLN A 430 4.83 17.25 10.77
CA GLN A 430 5.51 17.03 12.06
C GLN A 430 5.62 15.54 12.41
N ASP A 431 4.55 14.78 12.23
CA ASP A 431 4.54 13.32 12.45
C ASP A 431 5.54 12.61 11.52
N ILE A 432 5.63 13.01 10.24
CA ILE A 432 6.63 12.53 9.27
C ILE A 432 8.05 12.79 9.78
N THR A 433 8.40 14.02 10.14
CA THR A 433 9.77 14.33 10.63
C THR A 433 10.14 13.54 11.90
N THR A 434 9.15 13.21 12.73
CA THR A 434 9.35 12.37 13.93
C THR A 434 9.58 10.91 13.57
N LEU A 435 8.89 10.40 12.54
CA LEU A 435 9.10 9.06 12.01
C LEU A 435 10.46 8.94 11.30
N GLU A 436 10.87 9.92 10.51
CA GLU A 436 12.18 9.98 9.85
C GLU A 436 13.34 9.91 10.86
N GLN A 437 13.27 10.68 11.94
CA GLN A 437 14.26 10.61 13.04
C GLN A 437 14.31 9.22 13.69
N ASN A 438 13.15 8.57 13.87
CA ASN A 438 13.09 7.21 14.40
C ASN A 438 13.68 6.18 13.44
N VAL A 439 13.42 6.30 12.13
CA VAL A 439 14.02 5.48 11.09
C VAL A 439 15.53 5.63 11.11
N SER A 440 16.07 6.86 11.05
CA SER A 440 17.53 7.10 11.10
C SER A 440 18.19 6.50 12.35
N ARG A 441 17.53 6.56 13.51
CA ARG A 441 18.01 5.94 14.75
C ARG A 441 18.03 4.41 14.67
N LEU A 442 17.00 3.81 14.08
CA LEU A 442 16.86 2.36 13.90
C LEU A 442 17.85 1.83 12.86
N GLU A 443 18.03 2.51 11.73
CA GLU A 443 19.05 2.21 10.71
C GLU A 443 20.46 2.21 11.33
N GLY A 444 20.77 3.22 12.15
CA GLY A 444 22.02 3.27 12.91
C GLY A 444 22.19 2.12 13.91
N GLN A 445 21.10 1.59 14.49
CA GLN A 445 21.15 0.38 15.33
C GLN A 445 21.39 -0.87 14.49
N VAL A 446 20.66 -1.04 13.39
CA VAL A 446 20.82 -2.17 12.44
C VAL A 446 22.24 -2.24 11.90
N LEU A 447 22.82 -1.11 11.50
CA LEU A 447 24.20 -1.05 11.01
C LEU A 447 25.20 -1.56 12.07
N ARG A 448 25.07 -1.11 13.33
CA ARG A 448 25.94 -1.58 14.44
C ARG A 448 25.77 -3.07 14.72
N TYR A 449 24.55 -3.58 14.75
CA TYR A 449 24.31 -5.01 14.95
C TYR A 449 24.84 -5.86 13.80
N LYS A 450 24.73 -5.38 12.55
CA LYS A 450 25.33 -6.03 11.38
C LYS A 450 26.85 -6.13 11.50
N THR A 451 27.54 -5.04 11.78
CA THR A 451 29.00 -5.06 11.99
C THR A 451 29.42 -5.92 13.18
N ALA A 452 28.63 -5.95 14.26
CA ALA A 452 28.89 -6.82 15.40
C ALA A 452 28.75 -8.31 15.04
N ALA A 453 27.73 -8.68 14.24
CA ALA A 453 27.52 -10.04 13.76
C ALA A 453 28.65 -10.49 12.79
N GLU A 454 29.01 -9.65 11.82
CA GLU A 454 30.13 -9.90 10.89
C GLU A 454 31.47 -10.09 11.61
N ASN A 455 31.68 -9.40 12.74
CA ASN A 455 32.88 -9.57 13.56
C ASN A 455 32.80 -10.84 14.42
N ALA A 456 31.63 -11.20 14.95
CA ALA A 456 31.44 -12.44 15.70
C ALA A 456 31.66 -13.69 14.82
N GLU A 457 31.18 -13.67 13.57
CA GLU A 457 31.39 -14.74 12.58
C GLU A 457 32.88 -14.98 12.30
N LYS A 458 33.66 -13.90 12.09
CA LYS A 458 35.13 -13.98 11.91
C LYS A 458 35.82 -14.63 13.11
N VAL A 459 35.47 -14.21 14.33
CA VAL A 459 36.03 -14.78 15.57
C VAL A 459 35.62 -16.25 15.73
N GLU A 460 34.41 -16.64 15.35
CA GLU A 460 33.97 -18.05 15.38
C GLU A 460 34.82 -18.91 14.43
N ASP A 461 35.13 -18.41 13.23
CA ASP A 461 35.94 -19.13 12.24
C ASP A 461 37.42 -19.22 12.64
N GLU A 462 37.98 -18.18 13.27
CA GLU A 462 39.30 -18.23 13.91
C GLU A 462 39.34 -19.30 15.01
N LEU A 463 38.35 -19.32 15.92
CA LEU A 463 38.25 -20.33 16.97
C LEU A 463 38.04 -21.75 16.42
N LYS A 464 37.32 -21.93 15.31
CA LYS A 464 37.23 -23.21 14.60
C LYS A 464 38.59 -23.64 14.04
N ALA A 465 39.38 -22.70 13.51
CA ALA A 465 40.72 -22.99 13.00
C ALA A 465 41.69 -23.38 14.12
N GLU A 466 41.69 -22.64 15.25
CA GLU A 466 42.48 -22.97 16.44
C GLU A 466 42.09 -24.33 17.03
N LYS A 467 40.79 -24.60 17.20
CA LYS A 467 40.29 -25.91 17.66
C LYS A 467 40.82 -27.05 16.79
N ARG A 468 40.81 -26.90 15.46
CA ARG A 468 41.37 -27.90 14.53
C ARG A 468 42.90 -28.04 14.65
N LYS A 469 43.61 -26.96 14.99
CA LYS A 469 45.07 -26.97 15.23
C LYS A 469 45.39 -27.71 16.53
N LEU A 470 44.77 -27.33 17.64
CA LEU A 470 44.93 -27.98 18.95
C LEU A 470 44.54 -29.47 18.91
N GLN A 471 43.50 -29.85 18.16
CA GLN A 471 43.14 -31.26 17.96
C GLN A 471 44.19 -32.06 17.17
N ARG A 472 44.94 -31.42 16.26
CA ARG A 472 46.07 -32.06 15.56
C ARG A 472 47.27 -32.23 16.50
N GLU A 473 47.60 -31.16 17.23
CA GLU A 473 48.69 -31.17 18.23
C GLU A 473 48.45 -32.20 19.34
N LEU A 474 47.21 -32.32 19.83
CA LEU A 474 46.82 -33.33 20.82
C LEU A 474 47.03 -34.76 20.31
N ARG A 475 46.66 -35.07 19.06
CA ARG A 475 46.94 -36.39 18.47
C ARG A 475 48.44 -36.65 18.38
N THR A 476 49.20 -35.70 17.84
CA THR A 476 50.67 -35.82 17.76
C THR A 476 51.34 -35.96 19.14
N ALA A 477 50.74 -35.43 20.20
CA ALA A 477 51.21 -35.64 21.57
C ALA A 477 50.85 -37.03 22.13
N LEU A 478 49.64 -37.52 21.85
CA LEU A 478 49.21 -38.88 22.22
C LEU A 478 50.06 -39.95 21.52
N ASP A 479 50.29 -39.81 20.21
CA ASP A 479 51.13 -40.73 19.43
C ASP A 479 52.55 -40.86 20.03
N LYS A 480 53.12 -39.73 20.52
CA LYS A 480 54.41 -39.70 21.22
C LYS A 480 54.37 -40.33 22.62
N ILE A 481 53.26 -40.20 23.33
CA ILE A 481 53.08 -40.86 24.63
C ILE A 481 53.06 -42.37 24.42
N GLU A 482 52.30 -42.89 23.45
CA GLU A 482 52.29 -44.32 23.11
C GLU A 482 53.69 -44.84 22.73
N GLU A 483 54.46 -44.09 21.93
CA GLU A 483 55.85 -44.43 21.59
C GLU A 483 56.75 -44.51 22.85
N VAL A 484 56.66 -43.52 23.74
CA VAL A 484 57.44 -43.49 24.99
C VAL A 484 56.99 -44.60 25.96
N GLU A 485 55.70 -44.91 26.04
CA GLU A 485 55.19 -46.01 26.86
C GLU A 485 55.65 -47.38 26.35
N MET A 486 55.64 -47.59 25.02
CA MET A 486 56.20 -48.80 24.42
C MET A 486 57.69 -48.95 24.72
N THR A 487 58.50 -47.91 24.48
CA THR A 487 59.95 -47.95 24.76
C THR A 487 60.24 -48.16 26.24
N ASN A 488 59.49 -47.53 27.14
CA ASN A 488 59.62 -47.72 28.60
C ASN A 488 59.22 -49.16 29.01
N SER A 489 58.15 -49.72 28.43
CA SER A 489 57.76 -51.14 28.62
C SER A 489 58.88 -52.11 28.21
N HIS A 490 59.57 -51.83 27.09
CA HIS A 490 60.73 -52.62 26.66
C HIS A 490 61.93 -52.47 27.61
N LEU A 491 62.22 -51.27 28.11
CA LEU A 491 63.29 -51.02 29.08
C LEU A 491 63.01 -51.70 30.42
N ALA A 492 61.79 -51.59 30.95
CA ALA A 492 61.36 -52.27 32.18
C ALA A 492 61.54 -53.79 32.07
N LYS A 493 61.11 -54.41 30.95
CA LYS A 493 61.32 -55.85 30.68
C LYS A 493 62.80 -56.25 30.63
N ARG A 494 63.69 -55.38 30.12
CA ARG A 494 65.15 -55.61 30.16
C ARG A 494 65.70 -55.48 31.58
N LEU A 495 65.21 -54.52 32.36
CA LEU A 495 65.61 -54.28 33.74
C LEU A 495 65.25 -55.48 34.64
N GLU A 496 64.03 -56.02 34.51
CA GLU A 496 63.61 -57.23 35.25
C GLU A 496 64.45 -58.47 34.89
N LYS A 497 64.80 -58.66 33.60
CA LYS A 497 65.76 -59.72 33.21
C LYS A 497 67.12 -59.55 33.87
N MET A 498 67.64 -58.32 33.92
CA MET A 498 68.92 -58.04 34.59
C MET A 498 68.85 -58.26 36.11
N LYS A 499 67.74 -57.90 36.76
CA LYS A 499 67.50 -58.20 38.19
C LYS A 499 67.47 -59.72 38.41
N ALA A 500 66.67 -60.45 37.65
CA ALA A 500 66.56 -61.91 37.77
C ALA A 500 67.92 -62.61 37.60
N ASN A 501 68.71 -62.21 36.61
CA ASN A 501 70.07 -62.72 36.41
C ASN A 501 70.99 -62.42 37.61
N ARG A 502 70.92 -61.21 38.18
CA ARG A 502 71.68 -60.86 39.39
C ARG A 502 71.27 -61.70 40.60
N THR A 503 69.97 -61.91 40.81
CA THR A 503 69.46 -62.75 41.91
C THR A 503 69.89 -64.21 41.74
N ALA A 504 69.87 -64.74 40.51
CA ALA A 504 70.33 -66.10 40.22
C ALA A 504 71.83 -66.27 40.47
N LEU A 505 72.66 -65.29 40.09
CA LEU A 505 74.11 -65.29 40.38
C LEU A 505 74.40 -65.23 41.89
N LEU A 506 73.65 -64.41 42.64
CA LEU A 506 73.77 -64.32 44.10
C LEU A 506 73.31 -65.59 44.82
N ALA A 507 72.46 -66.42 44.20
CA ALA A 507 72.04 -67.72 44.73
C ALA A 507 72.99 -68.88 44.38
N GLN A 508 74.06 -68.61 43.62
CA GLN A 508 75.12 -69.56 43.29
C GLN A 508 76.43 -69.29 44.05
N GLN A 509 76.45 -68.26 44.91
CA GLN A 509 77.53 -67.93 45.85
C GLN A 509 77.15 -68.38 47.27
#